data_AF-A0A1F6I520-F1
#
_entry.id   AF-A0A1F6I520-F1
#
_cell.length_a   1.000
_cell.length_b   1.000
_cell.length_c   1.000
_cell.angle_alpha   90.00
_cell.angle_beta   90.00
_cell.angle_gamma   90.00
#
_symmetry.space_group_name_H-M   'P 1'
#
loop_
_entity.id
_entity.type
_entity.pdbx_description
1 polymer ?
#
loop_
_entity_poly.entity_id
_entity_poly.type
_entity_poly.pdbx_seq_one_letter_code
_entity_poly.pdbx_strand_id
1 'polypeptide(L)' 'MNKVVHVCTGTCKAEISEEQYNDGLTQCGAERCTMQGHNFEKRMRCGSCNQLYKEGETHTHEKDKSLLGKIFRFFLK' A
#
# COMPACT_ATOMS: atom_id res chain seq x y z
N MET A 1 -8.25 5.48 8.11
CA MET A 1 -7.05 5.13 8.91
C MET A 1 -6.23 4.13 8.11
N ASN A 2 -4.90 4.25 8.10
CA ASN A 2 -4.03 3.33 7.37
C ASN A 2 -3.84 2.05 8.18
N LYS A 3 -3.70 0.90 7.51
CA LYS A 3 -3.55 -0.40 8.15
C LYS A 3 -2.37 -1.18 7.59
N VAL A 4 -1.69 -1.94 8.43
CA VAL A 4 -0.63 -2.86 8.00
C VAL A 4 -1.28 -4.08 7.35
N VAL A 5 -0.76 -4.46 6.18
CA VAL A 5 -1.17 -5.67 5.46
C VAL A 5 0.06 -6.37 4.90
N HIS A 6 0.00 -7.69 4.79
CA HIS A 6 1.06 -8.47 4.17
C HIS A 6 0.57 -8.96 2.82
N VAL A 7 1.33 -8.68 1.77
CA VAL A 7 0.93 -8.94 0.38
C VAL A 7 1.91 -9.85 -0.34
N CYS A 8 1.35 -10.77 -1.12
CA CYS A 8 2.12 -11.64 -1.98
C CYS A 8 2.44 -10.86 -3.26
N THR A 9 3.73 -10.70 -3.56
CA THR A 9 4.20 -10.05 -4.79
C THR A 9 4.15 -10.94 -6.02
N GLY A 10 3.64 -12.17 -5.88
CA GLY A 10 3.47 -13.11 -6.96
C GLY A 10 2.21 -12.86 -7.80
N THR A 11 1.88 -13.85 -8.64
CA THR A 11 0.72 -13.80 -9.53
C THR A 11 -0.62 -13.81 -8.80
N CYS A 12 -0.69 -14.39 -7.60
CA CYS A 12 -1.95 -14.49 -6.85
C CYS A 12 -2.38 -13.17 -6.20
N LYS A 13 -1.43 -12.25 -5.95
CA LYS A 13 -1.66 -10.97 -5.27
C LYS A 13 -2.46 -11.09 -3.96
N ALA A 14 -2.30 -12.22 -3.27
CA ALA A 14 -2.99 -12.48 -2.01
C ALA A 14 -2.60 -11.40 -0.98
N GLU A 15 -3.59 -10.91 -0.24
CA GLU A 15 -3.41 -9.96 0.85
C GLU A 15 -3.95 -10.58 2.13
N ILE A 16 -3.17 -10.48 3.20
CA ILE A 16 -3.54 -10.91 4.53
C ILE A 16 -3.32 -9.78 5.52
N SER A 17 -4.05 -9.81 6.62
CA SER A 17 -3.88 -8.86 7.73
C SER A 17 -2.63 -9.18 8.56
N GLU A 18 -2.18 -8.22 9.36
CA GLU A 18 -1.12 -8.43 10.35
C GLU A 18 -1.50 -9.52 11.36
N GLU A 19 -2.77 -9.62 11.77
CA GLU A 19 -3.29 -10.68 12.64
C GLU A 19 -3.08 -12.06 12.03
N GLN A 20 -3.48 -12.25 10.76
CA GLN A 20 -3.28 -13.52 10.06
C GLN A 20 -1.81 -13.90 9.92
N TYR A 21 -0.95 -12.91 9.69
CA TYR A 21 0.49 -13.13 9.63
C TYR A 21 1.03 -13.58 11.00
N ASN A 22 0.57 -12.95 12.09
CA ASN A 22 0.94 -13.31 13.46
C ASN A 22 0.36 -14.66 13.90
N ASP A 23 -0.78 -15.08 13.34
CA ASP A 23 -1.38 -16.41 13.52
C ASP A 23 -0.60 -17.52 12.78
N GLY A 24 0.49 -17.17 12.08
CA GLY A 24 1.41 -18.11 11.44
C GLY A 24 1.25 -18.21 9.93
N LEU A 25 0.32 -17.46 9.31
CA LEU A 25 0.15 -17.41 7.84
C LEU A 25 1.23 -16.54 7.18
N THR A 26 2.49 -16.89 7.39
CA THR A 26 3.62 -16.08 6.92
C THR A 26 3.97 -16.32 5.46
N GLN A 27 3.51 -17.42 4.87
CA GLN A 27 3.85 -17.89 3.53
C GLN A 27 2.65 -17.98 2.60
N CYS A 28 2.86 -17.67 1.32
CA CYS A 28 1.82 -17.80 0.30
C CYS A 28 1.51 -19.28 0.01
N GLY A 29 0.29 -19.71 0.36
CA GLY A 29 -0.21 -21.06 0.08
C GLY A 29 -0.96 -21.21 -1.26
N ALA A 30 -1.03 -20.16 -2.08
CA ALA A 30 -1.80 -20.19 -3.32
C ALA A 30 -1.17 -21.14 -4.35
N GLU A 31 -1.93 -22.15 -4.76
CA GLU A 31 -1.52 -23.08 -5.82
C GLU A 31 -1.26 -22.32 -7.12
N ARG A 32 -0.14 -22.62 -7.78
CA ARG A 32 0.32 -21.96 -9.03
C ARG A 32 0.72 -20.49 -8.87
N CYS A 33 0.92 -20.00 -7.65
CA CYS A 33 1.57 -18.70 -7.46
C CYS A 33 3.07 -18.81 -7.74
N THR A 34 3.64 -17.83 -8.45
CA THR A 34 5.09 -17.73 -8.65
C THR A 34 5.87 -17.53 -7.35
N MET A 35 5.18 -17.04 -6.30
CA MET A 35 5.71 -16.82 -4.97
C MET A 35 5.12 -17.82 -3.95
N GLN A 36 4.64 -18.98 -4.39
CA GLN A 36 4.17 -20.04 -3.50
C GLN A 36 5.31 -20.48 -2.55
N GLY A 37 5.02 -20.57 -1.26
CA GLY A 37 6.01 -20.88 -0.22
C GLY A 37 6.93 -19.71 0.17
N HIS A 38 6.87 -18.58 -0.52
CA HIS A 38 7.61 -17.37 -0.14
C HIS A 38 6.82 -16.54 0.88
N ASN A 39 7.57 -15.79 1.70
CA ASN A 39 6.97 -14.94 2.73
C ASN A 39 6.24 -13.75 2.11
N PHE A 40 5.16 -13.31 2.76
CA PHE A 40 4.45 -12.10 2.37
C PHE A 40 5.28 -10.83 2.65
N GLU A 41 5.18 -9.83 1.78
CA GLU A 41 5.84 -8.53 1.94
C GLU A 41 4.96 -7.59 2.76
N LYS A 42 5.52 -6.96 3.80
CA LYS A 42 4.82 -5.98 4.64
C LYS A 42 4.58 -4.69 3.85
N ARG A 43 3.32 -4.26 3.75
CA ARG A 43 2.87 -3.03 3.11
C ARG A 43 1.84 -2.30 3.98
N MET A 44 1.66 -1.02 3.71
CA MET A 44 0.63 -0.20 4.32
C MET A 44 -0.50 -0.02 3.31
N ARG A 45 -1.73 -0.33 3.72
CA ARG A 45 -2.93 -0.01 2.93
C ARG A 45 -3.49 1.31 3.39
N CYS A 46 -3.57 2.24 2.45
CA CYS A 46 -4.18 3.53 2.69
C CYS A 46 -5.70 3.37 2.89
N GLY A 47 -6.24 3.82 4.02
CA GLY A 47 -7.68 3.75 4.27
C GLY A 47 -8.52 4.70 3.42
N SER A 48 -7.89 5.70 2.79
CA SER A 48 -8.58 6.73 2.01
C SER A 48 -8.64 6.44 0.51
N CYS A 49 -7.68 5.67 -0.04
CA CYS A 49 -7.64 5.32 -1.47
C CYS A 49 -7.44 3.82 -1.74
N ASN A 50 -7.32 2.99 -0.69
CA ASN A 50 -7.03 1.56 -0.76
C ASN A 50 -5.72 1.19 -1.50
N GLN A 51 -4.82 2.16 -1.72
CA GLN A 51 -3.53 1.92 -2.36
C GLN A 51 -2.52 1.35 -1.35
N LEU A 52 -1.68 0.44 -1.84
CA LEU A 52 -0.61 -0.19 -1.08
C LEU A 52 0.70 0.58 -1.27
N TYR A 53 1.39 0.90 -0.19
CA TYR A 53 2.68 1.59 -0.19
C TYR A 53 3.61 0.95 0.84
N LYS A 54 4.93 1.17 0.74
CA LYS A 54 5.87 0.61 1.72
C LYS A 54 5.85 1.40 3.02
N GLU A 55 6.14 0.73 4.13
CA GLU A 55 6.37 1.38 5.41
C GLU A 55 7.57 2.33 5.27
N GLY A 56 7.35 3.63 5.52
CA GLY A 56 8.35 4.68 5.32
C GLY A 56 8.27 5.45 3.99
N GLU A 57 7.45 5.01 3.02
CA GLU A 57 7.19 5.81 1.82
C GLU A 57 6.12 6.88 2.08
N THR A 58 6.34 8.09 1.56
CA THR A 58 5.36 9.17 1.65
C THR A 58 4.23 8.93 0.64
N HIS A 59 3.13 8.35 1.11
CA HIS A 59 1.91 8.23 0.33
C HIS A 59 1.08 9.51 0.41
N THR A 60 1.05 10.30 -0.67
CA THR A 60 0.26 11.53 -0.75
C THR A 60 -0.98 11.34 -1.61
N HIS A 61 -2.09 11.92 -1.18
CA HIS A 61 -3.32 11.98 -1.95
C HIS A 61 -3.31 13.30 -2.72
N GLU A 62 -3.26 13.26 -4.06
CA GLU A 62 -3.27 14.48 -4.89
C GLU A 62 -4.51 15.36 -4.70
N LYS A 63 -5.53 14.88 -3.99
CA LYS A 63 -6.75 15.63 -3.69
C LYS A 63 -6.52 16.86 -2.79
N ASP A 64 -5.35 16.99 -2.16
CA ASP A 64 -4.96 18.16 -1.34
C ASP A 64 -4.13 19.23 -2.10
N LYS A 65 -3.95 19.12 -3.42
CA LYS A 65 -3.26 20.17 -4.22
C LYS A 65 -4.18 21.26 -4.79
N SER A 66 -5.42 21.39 -4.31
CA SER A 66 -6.38 22.36 -4.85
C SER A 66 -6.50 23.70 -4.09
N LEU A 67 -5.48 24.16 -3.37
CA LEU A 67 -5.51 25.53 -2.80
C LEU A 67 -4.23 26.38 -2.98
N LEU A 68 -3.08 25.80 -3.31
CA LEU A 68 -1.80 26.54 -3.41
C LEU A 68 -1.34 26.87 -4.83
N GLY A 69 -2.16 26.59 -5.85
CA GLY A 69 -1.83 26.84 -7.26
C GLY A 69 -2.34 28.16 -7.85
N LYS A 70 -3.06 29.01 -7.10
CA LYS A 70 -3.75 30.19 -7.64
C LYS A 70 -3.16 31.56 -7.27
N ILE A 71 -2.19 31.62 -6.34
CA ILE A 71 -1.67 32.91 -5.85
C ILE A 71 -0.45 33.42 -6.64
N PHE A 72 0.26 32.56 -7.37
CA PHE A 72 1.55 32.92 -8.01
C PHE A 72 1.48 33.48 -9.44
N ARG A 73 0.31 33.97 -9.91
CA ARG A 73 0.17 34.51 -11.28
C ARG A 73 -0.16 36.01 -11.37
N PHE A 74 -0.15 36.77 -10.28
CA PHE A 74 -0.65 38.16 -10.28
C PHE A 74 0.39 39.29 -10.17
N PHE A 75 1.68 39.01 -9.99
CA PHE A 75 2.70 40.06 -9.83
C PHE A 75 3.93 39.80 -10.71
N LEU A 76 3.81 40.06 -12.01
CA LEU A 76 4.93 40.45 -12.88
C LEU A 76 4.32 40.94 -14.21
N LYS A 77 3.81 42.16 -14.15
CA LYS A 77 3.58 43.03 -15.30
C LYS A 77 4.38 44.30 -15.08
#